data_AF-A0A453B481-F1
#
_entry.id   AF-A0A453B481-F1
#
_cell.length_a   1.000
_cell.length_b   1.000
_cell.length_c   1.000
_cell.angle_alpha   90.00
_cell.angle_beta   90.00
_cell.angle_gamma   90.00
#
_symmetry.space_group_name_H-M   'P 1'
#
loop_
_entity.id
_entity.type
_entity.pdbx_description
1 polymer ?
#
loop_
_entity_poly.entity_id
_entity_poly.type
_entity_poly.pdbx_seq_one_letter_code
_entity_poly.pdbx_strand_id
1 'polypeptide(L)'
;QVKQPILFLSGLQDELVPPSHMRMLYDKAVEHNRNCRFVDFLNGMHMDTWISGGDRYWRTIELFLDQYSPEVQSSDASCTSEIADDGK
;
A
#
# COMPACT_ATOMS: atom_id res chain seq x y z
N GLN A 1 2.36 9.56 -19.72
CA GLN A 1 1.30 8.65 -19.23
C GLN A 1 1.92 7.63 -18.30
N VAL A 2 1.39 7.48 -17.08
CA VAL A 2 1.85 6.46 -16.11
C VAL A 2 1.23 5.12 -16.48
N LYS A 3 2.04 4.07 -16.61
CA LYS A 3 1.59 2.71 -17.01
C LYS A 3 1.56 1.73 -15.84
N GLN A 4 2.20 2.09 -14.74
CA GLN A 4 2.29 1.31 -13.52
C GLN A 4 0.93 1.29 -12.82
N PRO A 5 0.58 0.20 -12.13
CA PRO A 5 -0.59 0.15 -11.25
C PRO A 5 -0.54 1.26 -10.20
N ILE A 6 -1.70 1.83 -9.85
CA ILE A 6 -1.79 2.93 -8.87
C ILE A 6 -2.83 2.58 -7.80
N LEU A 7 -2.40 2.66 -6.54
CA LEU A 7 -3.28 2.56 -5.38
C LEU A 7 -3.46 3.95 -4.76
N PHE A 8 -4.72 4.38 -4.65
CA PHE A 8 -5.12 5.61 -3.99
C PHE A 8 -5.74 5.28 -2.64
N LEU A 9 -5.16 5.81 -1.56
CA LEU A 9 -5.67 5.69 -0.19
C LEU A 9 -6.09 7.09 0.28
N SER A 10 -7.35 7.29 0.64
CA SER A 10 -7.89 8.61 0.98
C SER A 10 -8.68 8.60 2.29
N GLY A 11 -8.25 9.38 3.27
CA GLY A 11 -9.04 9.68 4.45
C GLY A 11 -10.12 10.71 4.13
N LEU A 12 -11.38 10.45 4.48
CA LEU A 12 -12.50 11.34 4.13
C LEU A 12 -12.62 12.58 5.04
N GLN A 13 -11.85 12.64 6.12
CA GLN A 13 -11.75 13.77 7.03
C GLN A 13 -10.42 14.52 6.87
N ASP A 14 -9.71 14.31 5.76
CA ASP A 14 -8.50 15.04 5.44
C ASP A 14 -8.82 16.50 5.06
N GLU A 15 -8.36 17.45 5.88
CA GLU A 15 -8.51 18.89 5.63
C GLU A 15 -7.31 19.51 4.90
N LEU A 16 -6.14 18.85 4.93
CA LEU A 16 -4.90 19.34 4.30
C LEU A 16 -4.87 19.00 2.82
N VAL A 17 -5.28 17.77 2.48
CA VAL A 17 -5.50 17.32 1.11
C VAL A 17 -6.93 16.79 1.01
N PRO A 18 -7.90 17.67 0.71
CA PRO A 18 -9.31 17.29 0.67
C PRO A 18 -9.58 16.07 -0.23
N PRO A 19 -10.51 15.17 0.16
CA PRO A 19 -10.83 13.96 -0.60
C PRO A 19 -11.21 14.21 -2.07
N SER A 20 -11.76 15.40 -2.36
CA SER A 20 -12.09 15.83 -3.72
C SER A 20 -10.87 15.89 -4.64
N HIS A 21 -9.69 16.26 -4.13
CA HIS A 21 -8.45 16.28 -4.90
C HIS A 21 -8.02 14.85 -5.27
N MET A 22 -8.05 13.93 -4.30
CA MET A 22 -7.73 12.52 -4.52
C MET A 22 -8.70 11.86 -5.50
N ARG A 23 -9.99 12.19 -5.43
CA ARG A 23 -11.00 11.71 -6.38
C ARG A 23 -10.76 12.24 -7.79
N MET A 24 -10.52 13.54 -7.93
CA MET A 24 -10.17 14.14 -9.22
C MET A 24 -8.93 13.50 -9.85
N LEU A 25 -7.90 13.22 -9.04
CA LEU A 25 -6.69 12.56 -9.50
C LEU A 25 -6.97 11.12 -9.96
N TYR A 26 -7.78 10.37 -9.22
CA TYR A 26 -8.22 9.03 -9.62
C TYR A 26 -8.98 9.05 -10.94
N ASP A 27 -9.96 9.94 -11.09
CA ASP A 27 -10.77 10.07 -12.30
C ASP A 27 -9.90 10.35 -13.54
N LYS A 28 -8.89 11.22 -13.38
CA LYS A 28 -7.91 11.49 -14.45
C LYS A 28 -6.97 10.33 -14.72
N ALA A 29 -6.60 9.56 -13.71
CA ALA A 29 -5.73 8.39 -13.88
C ALA A 29 -6.44 7.27 -14.65
N VAL A 30 -7.71 6.99 -14.33
CA VAL A 30 -8.46 5.88 -14.97
C VAL A 30 -8.77 6.11 -16.44
N GLU A 31 -8.81 7.36 -16.91
CA GLU A 31 -8.91 7.71 -18.34
C GLU A 31 -7.79 7.06 -19.18
N HIS A 32 -6.63 6.81 -18.54
CA HIS A 32 -5.42 6.38 -19.23
C HIS A 32 -4.73 5.17 -18.58
N ASN A 33 -5.25 4.63 -17.47
CA ASN A 33 -4.68 3.50 -16.77
C ASN A 33 -5.78 2.61 -16.18
N ARG A 34 -5.82 1.36 -16.63
CA ARG A 34 -6.84 0.38 -16.20
C ARG A 34 -6.55 -0.22 -14.82
N ASN A 35 -5.33 -0.08 -14.31
CA ASN A 35 -4.87 -0.70 -13.08
C ASN A 35 -4.84 0.30 -11.93
N CYS A 36 -5.92 1.05 -11.76
CA CYS A 36 -6.08 2.03 -10.68
C CYS A 36 -7.11 1.54 -9.66
N ARG A 37 -6.76 1.59 -8.37
CA ARG A 37 -7.66 1.23 -7.26
C ARG A 37 -7.80 2.40 -6.29
N PHE A 38 -9.03 2.73 -5.91
CA PHE A 38 -9.32 3.75 -4.92
C PHE A 38 -9.89 3.11 -3.65
N VAL A 39 -9.37 3.48 -2.49
CA VAL A 39 -9.85 3.02 -1.18
C VAL A 39 -9.98 4.22 -0.26
N ASP A 40 -11.19 4.43 0.27
CA ASP A 40 -11.49 5.48 1.22
C ASP A 40 -11.55 4.99 2.67
N PHE A 41 -11.30 5.89 3.61
CA PHE A 41 -11.36 5.67 5.05
C PHE A 41 -12.25 6.75 5.67
N LEU A 42 -13.46 6.36 6.10
CA LEU A 42 -14.50 7.28 6.58
C LEU A 42 -14.03 8.24 7.68
N ASN A 43 -13.19 7.74 8.60
CA ASN A 43 -12.67 8.49 9.73
C ASN A 43 -11.18 8.84 9.59
N GLY A 44 -10.61 8.68 8.39
CA GLY A 44 -9.20 8.98 8.15
C GLY A 44 -8.99 10.48 7.99
N MET A 45 -8.07 11.04 8.76
CA MET A 45 -7.46 12.35 8.57
C MET A 45 -6.08 12.19 7.90
N HIS A 46 -5.46 13.32 7.55
CA HIS A 46 -4.19 13.34 6.84
C HIS A 46 -3.09 12.48 7.47
N MET A 47 -2.95 12.55 8.80
CA MET A 47 -1.81 11.96 9.52
C MET A 47 -2.14 10.65 10.26
N ASP A 48 -3.43 10.28 10.35
CA ASP A 48 -3.87 9.15 11.17
C ASP A 48 -4.56 8.04 10.38
N THR A 49 -4.76 8.20 9.07
CA THR A 49 -5.48 7.21 8.24
C THR A 49 -4.89 5.80 8.35
N TRP A 50 -3.59 5.67 8.58
CA TRP A 50 -2.92 4.38 8.81
C TRP A 50 -3.22 3.77 10.20
N ILE A 51 -3.50 4.60 11.20
CA ILE A 51 -3.93 4.17 12.54
C ILE A 51 -5.43 3.86 12.53
N SER A 52 -6.25 4.82 12.09
CA SER A 52 -7.71 4.71 12.10
C SER A 52 -8.22 3.68 11.09
N GLY A 53 -7.50 3.51 9.98
CA GLY A 53 -7.74 2.45 9.00
C GLY A 53 -7.19 1.08 9.41
N GLY A 54 -6.25 1.03 10.36
CA GLY A 54 -5.70 -0.20 10.97
C GLY A 54 -5.39 -1.30 9.95
N ASP A 55 -5.85 -2.52 10.26
CA ASP A 55 -5.64 -3.71 9.44
C ASP A 55 -6.14 -3.52 7.99
N ARG A 56 -7.23 -2.79 7.78
CA ARG A 56 -7.76 -2.55 6.43
C ARG A 56 -6.79 -1.72 5.59
N TYR A 57 -6.11 -0.75 6.20
CA TYR A 57 -5.11 0.07 5.51
C TYR A 57 -3.93 -0.80 5.06
N TRP A 58 -3.32 -1.52 5.99
CA TRP A 58 -2.14 -2.35 5.72
C TRP A 58 -2.46 -3.52 4.79
N ARG A 59 -3.57 -4.22 5.00
CA ARG A 59 -3.98 -5.34 4.14
C ARG A 59 -4.27 -4.88 2.71
N THR A 60 -4.76 -3.66 2.52
CA THR A 60 -4.96 -3.09 1.17
C THR A 60 -3.63 -2.92 0.45
N ILE A 61 -2.59 -2.45 1.15
CA ILE A 61 -1.24 -2.27 0.58
C ILE A 61 -0.63 -3.64 0.27
N GLU A 62 -0.68 -4.58 1.21
CA GLU A 62 -0.15 -5.94 1.03
C GLU A 62 -0.75 -6.62 -0.20
N LEU A 63 -2.09 -6.67 -0.30
CA LEU A 63 -2.77 -7.27 -1.45
C LEU A 63 -2.45 -6.57 -2.78
N PHE A 64 -2.23 -5.26 -2.74
CA PHE A 64 -1.83 -4.52 -3.94
C PHE A 64 -0.41 -4.86 -4.38
N LEU A 65 0.53 -4.99 -3.44
CA LEU A 65 1.90 -5.39 -3.72
C LEU A 65 1.97 -6.84 -4.20
N ASP A 66 1.28 -7.77 -3.55
CA ASP A 66 1.22 -9.18 -3.98
C ASP A 66 0.73 -9.31 -5.43
N GLN A 67 -0.26 -8.51 -5.82
CA GLN A 67 -0.84 -8.55 -7.15
C GLN A 67 0.11 -8.01 -8.24
N TYR A 68 0.90 -6.99 -7.94
CA TYR A 68 1.62 -6.21 -8.96
C TYR A 68 3.15 -6.21 -8.84
N SER A 69 3.67 -6.69 -7.72
CA SER A 69 5.09 -6.89 -7.46
C SER A 69 5.32 -8.25 -6.79
N PRO A 70 4.90 -9.37 -7.41
CA PRO A 70 5.26 -10.69 -6.90
C PRO A 70 6.78 -10.80 -6.92
N GLU A 71 7.40 -10.97 -5.75
CA GLU A 71 8.81 -11.31 -5.70
C GLU A 71 9.01 -12.59 -6.54
N VAL A 72 9.99 -12.55 -7.45
CA VAL A 72 10.51 -13.79 -8.04
C VAL A 72 10.95 -14.62 -6.85
N GLN A 73 10.34 -15.80 -6.65
CA GLN A 73 10.83 -16.76 -5.66
C GLN A 73 12.30 -17.05 -5.96
N SER A 74 13.23 -16.35 -5.32
CA SER A 74 14.60 -16.79 -5.23
C SER A 74 14.58 -17.94 -4.23
N SER A 75 14.43 -19.13 -4.79
CA SER A 75 14.91 -20.35 -4.16
C SER A 75 16.36 -20.14 -3.73
N ASP A 76 16.57 -19.88 -2.44
CA ASP A 76 17.71 -20.46 -1.72
C ASP A 76 17.37 -20.50 -0.22
N ALA A 77 17.00 -21.71 0.19
CA ALA A 77 17.05 -22.14 1.57
C ALA A 77 18.52 -22.15 2.03
N SER A 78 18.77 -21.61 3.22
CA SER A 78 19.73 -22.10 4.22
C SER A 78 20.44 -20.94 4.92
N CYS A 79 19.81 -20.39 5.96
CA CYS A 79 20.57 -19.85 7.08
C CYS A 79 20.67 -20.97 8.13
N THR A 80 21.67 -21.83 8.00
CA THR A 80 22.17 -22.64 9.11
C THR A 80 22.65 -21.69 10.19
N SER A 81 21.96 -21.68 11.32
CA SER A 81 22.38 -20.98 12.53
C SER A 81 23.61 -21.68 13.12
N GLU A 82 24.79 -21.09 12.92
CA GLU A 82 25.98 -21.44 13.70
C GLU A 82 25.82 -20.81 15.09
N ILE A 83 25.39 -21.62 16.07
CA ILE A 83 25.52 -21.26 17.48
C ILE A 83 26.98 -21.51 17.84
N ALA A 84 27.74 -20.43 18.03
CA ALA A 84 29.07 -20.49 18.61
C ALA A 84 28.94 -20.94 20.08
N ASP A 85 29.49 -22.12 20.37
CA ASP A 85 29.74 -22.64 21.71
C ASP A 85 30.87 -21.81 22.34
N ASP A 86 30.53 -20.91 23.25
CA ASP A 86 31.49 -20.11 24.01
C ASP A 86 32.08 -20.99 25.12
N GLY A 87 33.32 -21.41 24.89
CA GLY A 87 34.03 -22.32 25.77
C GLY A 87 34.51 -21.69 27.07
N LYS A 88 34.39 -22.52 28.12
CA LYS A 88 35.27 -22.66 29.30
C LYS A 88 35.09 -21.73 30.50
#